data_AF-A0A1E5QTD7-F1
#
_entry.id   AF-A0A1E5QTD7-F1
#
_cell.length_a   1.000
_cell.length_b   1.000
_cell.length_c   1.000
_cell.angle_alpha   90.00
_cell.angle_beta   90.00
_cell.angle_gamma   90.00
#
_symmetry.space_group_name_H-M   'P 1'
#
loop_
_entity.id
_entity.type
_entity.pdbx_description
1 polymer ?
#
loop_
_entity_poly.entity_id
_entity_poly.type
_entity_poly.pdbx_seq_one_letter_code
_entity_poly.pdbx_strand_id
1 'polypeptide(L)'
;MNPIIKTTAKVISLAIMINLGLTTASQSSGIPVRVPTSSNKTCQQSIDAVAEELRRKRAFSPIRIYEYMGTAYEEVHPEIIRRNDHVFKDYPEYPRNRPEAVEFKMVGDENKIFEVMNSPQFIAILASQIMAACPRVGIIYYRYWYEGYRPVAYFSDGTARAFTWVYFDDPRENQWGYYYSP
;
A
#
# COMPACT_ATOMS: atom_id res chain seq x y z
N MET A 1 6.40 83.63 7.72
CA MET A 1 7.27 82.67 7.01
C MET A 1 7.69 81.59 8.00
N ASN A 2 7.73 80.34 7.53
CA ASN A 2 7.95 79.04 8.20
C ASN A 2 6.81 78.45 9.07
N PRO A 3 6.14 77.37 8.60
CA PRO A 3 5.39 76.48 9.45
C PRO A 3 6.32 75.44 10.13
N ILE A 4 6.12 75.23 11.43
CA ILE A 4 6.76 74.16 12.22
C ILE A 4 6.01 72.85 11.95
N ILE A 5 6.71 71.89 11.37
CA ILE A 5 6.24 70.55 11.04
C ILE A 5 6.06 69.75 12.33
N LYS A 6 4.85 69.26 12.59
CA LYS A 6 4.55 68.28 13.65
C LYS A 6 4.90 66.88 13.13
N THR A 7 5.95 66.27 13.67
CA THR A 7 6.34 64.88 13.36
C THR A 7 5.62 63.94 14.34
N THR A 8 4.52 63.32 13.91
CA THR A 8 3.90 62.20 14.63
C THR A 8 4.55 60.90 14.20
N ALA A 9 5.31 60.26 15.09
CA ALA A 9 5.83 58.92 14.91
C ALA A 9 4.67 57.91 14.89
N LYS A 10 4.46 57.23 13.76
CA LYS A 10 3.59 56.04 13.67
C LYS A 10 4.33 54.86 14.29
N VAL A 11 3.87 54.42 15.46
CA VAL A 11 4.26 53.12 16.02
C VAL A 11 3.49 52.04 15.26
N ILE A 12 4.16 51.37 14.33
CA ILE A 12 3.60 50.19 13.65
C ILE A 12 3.71 49.03 14.66
N SER A 13 2.59 48.68 15.27
CA SER A 13 2.48 47.43 16.04
C SER A 13 2.51 46.28 15.06
N LEU A 14 3.67 45.61 14.97
CA LEU A 14 3.84 44.38 14.22
C LEU A 14 3.25 43.24 15.06
N ALA A 15 2.02 42.82 14.75
CA ALA A 15 1.45 41.61 15.32
C ALA A 15 2.20 40.40 14.73
N ILE A 16 3.09 39.82 15.53
CA ILE A 16 3.71 38.54 15.23
C ILE A 16 2.63 37.47 15.43
N MET A 17 1.96 37.07 14.36
CA MET A 17 1.16 35.85 14.37
C MET A 17 2.12 34.67 14.41
N ILE A 18 2.38 34.17 15.63
CA ILE A 18 2.95 32.85 15.82
C ILE A 18 1.87 31.87 15.36
N ASN A 19 1.93 31.48 14.09
CA ASN A 19 1.28 30.26 13.62
C ASN A 19 1.98 29.11 14.34
N LEU A 20 1.42 28.73 15.50
CA LEU A 20 1.53 27.38 16.02
C LEU A 20 0.90 26.48 14.97
N GLY A 21 1.70 26.14 13.96
CA GLY A 21 1.39 25.03 13.09
C GLY A 21 1.28 23.82 13.98
N LEU A 22 0.06 23.41 14.28
CA LEU A 22 -0.21 22.02 14.59
C LEU A 22 0.30 21.25 13.38
N THR A 23 1.54 20.78 13.44
CA THR A 23 1.96 19.64 12.65
C THR A 23 1.20 18.45 13.22
N THR A 24 -0.08 18.32 12.85
CA THR A 24 -0.68 17.00 12.76
C THR A 24 0.25 16.23 11.85
N ALA A 25 0.94 15.23 12.39
CA ALA A 25 1.70 14.30 11.59
C ALA A 25 0.76 13.82 10.47
N SER A 26 0.99 14.29 9.25
CA SER A 26 0.25 13.85 8.07
C SER A 26 0.65 12.40 7.87
N GLN A 27 -0.12 11.49 8.46
CA GLN A 27 0.00 10.06 8.22
C GLN A 27 -0.16 9.85 6.72
N SER A 28 0.86 9.29 6.09
CA SER A 28 0.95 9.08 4.65
C SER A 28 -0.13 8.08 4.21
N SER A 29 -1.33 8.55 3.92
CA SER A 29 -2.25 7.82 3.04
C SER A 29 -1.54 7.67 1.69
N GLY A 30 -1.18 6.44 1.31
CA GLY A 30 -0.51 6.19 0.03
C GLY A 30 -1.31 6.84 -1.11
N ILE A 31 -0.65 7.65 -1.92
CA ILE A 31 -1.29 8.35 -3.03
C ILE A 31 -1.77 7.29 -4.03
N PRO A 32 -3.03 7.34 -4.50
CA PRO A 32 -3.52 6.41 -5.50
C PRO A 32 -2.56 6.29 -6.69
N VAL A 33 -2.16 5.06 -7.02
CA VAL A 33 -1.22 4.80 -8.11
C VAL A 33 -1.99 4.57 -9.39
N ARG A 34 -1.75 5.37 -10.43
CA ARG A 34 -2.39 5.12 -11.73
C ARG A 34 -1.94 3.77 -12.28
N VAL A 35 -2.90 2.92 -12.67
CA VAL A 35 -2.59 1.67 -13.37
C VAL A 35 -2.35 2.01 -14.85
N PRO A 36 -1.18 1.66 -15.41
CA PRO A 36 -0.93 1.84 -16.84
C PRO A 36 -2.01 1.15 -17.68
N THR A 37 -2.45 1.82 -18.74
CA THR A 37 -3.47 1.28 -19.65
C THR A 37 -2.95 0.16 -20.54
N SER A 38 -1.64 0.09 -20.72
CA SER A 38 -0.94 -0.96 -21.47
C SER A 38 0.35 -1.35 -20.76
N SER A 39 0.78 -2.59 -20.98
CA SER A 39 2.06 -3.11 -20.54
C SER A 39 2.71 -3.85 -21.70
N ASN A 40 4.01 -3.66 -21.89
CA ASN A 40 4.81 -4.42 -22.86
C ASN A 40 5.26 -5.78 -22.29
N LYS A 41 4.92 -6.09 -21.03
CA LYS A 41 5.23 -7.36 -20.36
C LYS A 41 4.00 -8.26 -20.35
N THR A 42 4.21 -9.57 -20.47
CA THR A 42 3.16 -10.55 -20.20
C THR A 42 2.78 -10.53 -18.72
N CYS A 43 1.60 -11.07 -18.39
CA CYS A 43 1.15 -11.19 -17.01
C CYS A 43 2.19 -11.90 -16.12
N GLN A 44 2.75 -13.02 -16.58
CA GLN A 44 3.76 -13.77 -15.82
C GLN A 44 5.06 -12.96 -15.66
N GLN A 45 5.55 -12.31 -16.72
CA GLN A 45 6.75 -11.47 -16.65
C GLN A 45 6.59 -10.31 -15.64
N SER A 46 5.38 -9.77 -15.49
CA SER A 46 5.13 -8.73 -14.50
C SER A 46 5.11 -9.28 -13.07
N ILE A 47 4.55 -10.48 -12.86
CA ILE A 47 4.57 -11.17 -11.57
C ILE A 47 6.02 -11.49 -11.17
N ASP A 48 6.81 -12.04 -12.10
CA ASP A 48 8.20 -12.39 -11.87
C ASP A 48 9.05 -11.14 -11.56
N ALA A 49 8.81 -10.03 -12.25
CA ALA A 49 9.50 -8.76 -11.99
C ALA A 49 9.19 -8.21 -10.58
N VAL A 50 7.94 -8.32 -10.13
CA VAL A 50 7.57 -7.95 -8.76
C VAL A 50 8.20 -8.89 -7.74
N ALA A 51 8.17 -10.20 -7.97
CA ALA A 51 8.85 -11.18 -7.10
C ALA A 51 10.34 -10.88 -6.96
N GLU A 52 10.99 -10.52 -8.07
CA GLU A 52 12.40 -10.14 -8.07
C GLU A 52 12.66 -8.83 -7.32
N GLU A 53 11.79 -7.84 -7.44
CA GLU A 53 11.90 -6.62 -6.65
C GLU A 53 11.78 -6.90 -5.15
N LEU A 54 10.84 -7.76 -4.75
CA LEU A 54 10.69 -8.18 -3.36
C LEU A 54 11.92 -8.97 -2.86
N ARG A 55 12.53 -9.81 -3.71
CA ARG A 55 13.81 -10.50 -3.41
C ARG A 55 14.95 -9.49 -3.21
N ARG A 56 15.06 -8.48 -4.07
CA ARG A 56 16.07 -7.40 -3.91
C ARG A 56 15.89 -6.64 -2.61
N LYS A 57 14.65 -6.48 -2.14
CA LYS A 57 14.31 -5.94 -0.82
C LYS A 57 14.52 -6.90 0.34
N ARG A 58 14.88 -8.17 0.08
CA ARG A 58 14.99 -9.26 1.07
C ARG A 58 13.67 -9.61 1.78
N ALA A 59 12.54 -9.26 1.15
CA ALA A 59 11.19 -9.52 1.64
C ALA A 59 10.55 -10.78 1.01
N PHE A 60 11.28 -11.50 0.14
CA PHE A 60 10.78 -12.67 -0.57
C PHE A 60 11.91 -13.69 -0.78
N SER A 61 12.48 -14.18 0.30
CA SER A 61 13.65 -15.05 0.32
C SER A 61 13.44 -16.24 1.25
N PRO A 62 13.91 -17.45 0.89
CA PRO A 62 13.79 -18.61 1.78
C PRO A 62 14.45 -18.34 3.14
N ILE A 63 13.85 -18.86 4.21
CA ILE A 63 14.45 -18.87 5.55
C ILE A 63 14.52 -20.30 6.07
N ARG A 64 15.44 -20.53 7.00
CA ARG A 64 15.53 -21.79 7.75
C ARG A 64 14.93 -21.57 9.13
N ILE A 65 13.94 -22.38 9.47
CA ILE A 65 13.31 -22.35 10.79
C ILE A 65 13.81 -23.53 11.61
N TYR A 66 14.06 -23.29 12.89
CA TYR A 66 14.44 -24.33 13.83
C TYR A 66 13.17 -24.91 14.44
N GLU A 67 12.96 -26.22 14.29
CA GLU A 67 11.93 -26.89 15.07
C GLU A 67 12.29 -26.81 16.55
N TYR A 68 11.32 -26.49 17.40
CA TYR A 68 11.49 -26.49 18.86
C TYR A 68 11.94 -27.91 19.24
N MET A 69 13.18 -28.06 19.74
CA MET A 69 13.94 -29.30 20.00
C MET A 69 15.08 -29.68 19.02
N GLY A 70 15.38 -28.84 18.01
CA GLY A 70 16.72 -28.73 17.44
C GLY A 70 17.21 -29.85 16.52
N THR A 71 16.34 -30.72 16.00
CA THR A 71 16.76 -31.84 15.14
C THR A 71 16.22 -31.83 13.71
N ALA A 72 15.36 -30.88 13.33
CA ALA A 72 14.92 -30.71 11.94
C ALA A 72 15.07 -29.25 11.47
N TYR A 73 15.65 -29.09 10.29
CA TYR A 73 15.64 -27.85 9.53
C TYR A 73 14.52 -27.94 8.50
N GLU A 74 13.52 -27.07 8.59
CA GLU A 74 12.60 -26.84 7.49
C GLU A 74 13.03 -25.56 6.78
N GLU A 75 13.30 -25.65 5.47
CA GLU A 75 13.49 -24.46 4.63
C GLU A 75 12.11 -24.03 4.13
N VAL A 76 11.66 -22.87 4.58
CA VAL A 76 10.38 -22.31 4.17
C VAL A 76 10.64 -21.39 2.99
N HIS A 77 9.98 -21.68 1.88
CA HIS A 77 10.11 -20.89 0.65
C HIS A 77 8.96 -19.90 0.49
N PRO A 78 9.24 -18.72 -0.06
CA PRO A 78 8.17 -17.81 -0.47
C PRO A 78 7.37 -18.43 -1.63
N GLU A 79 6.07 -18.12 -1.69
CA GLU A 79 5.13 -18.74 -2.65
C GLU A 79 4.32 -17.64 -3.37
N ILE A 80 3.97 -17.89 -4.64
CA ILE A 80 3.04 -17.05 -5.39
C ILE A 80 1.81 -17.89 -5.73
N ILE A 81 0.64 -17.45 -5.27
CA ILE A 81 -0.63 -18.13 -5.53
C ILE A 81 -1.49 -17.26 -6.44
N ARG A 82 -2.12 -17.88 -7.43
CA ARG A 82 -3.15 -17.25 -8.25
C ARG A 82 -4.47 -17.95 -8.01
N ARG A 83 -5.52 -17.19 -7.73
CA ARG A 83 -6.86 -17.72 -7.49
C ARG A 83 -7.94 -16.80 -8.05
N ASN A 84 -9.13 -17.35 -8.21
CA ASN A 84 -10.33 -16.58 -8.50
C ASN A 84 -11.06 -16.34 -7.18
N ASP A 85 -10.93 -15.14 -6.60
CA ASP A 85 -11.36 -14.88 -5.22
C ASP A 85 -12.80 -14.38 -5.11
N HIS A 86 -13.45 -14.07 -6.24
CA HIS A 86 -14.83 -13.61 -6.30
C HIS A 86 -15.19 -12.48 -5.31
N VAL A 87 -14.24 -11.60 -4.96
CA VAL A 87 -14.43 -10.47 -4.00
C VAL A 87 -15.66 -9.62 -4.34
N PHE A 88 -16.05 -9.53 -5.61
CA PHE A 88 -17.27 -8.85 -6.05
C PHE A 88 -18.58 -9.38 -5.44
N LYS A 89 -18.58 -10.59 -4.84
CA LYS A 89 -19.75 -11.14 -4.15
C LYS A 89 -20.05 -10.38 -2.87
N ASP A 90 -19.00 -10.01 -2.15
CA ASP A 90 -19.10 -9.33 -0.85
C ASP A 90 -18.96 -7.81 -1.01
N TYR A 91 -18.28 -7.35 -2.08
CA TYR A 91 -18.02 -5.94 -2.35
C TYR A 91 -18.56 -5.53 -3.74
N PRO A 92 -19.80 -5.02 -3.85
CA PRO A 92 -20.45 -4.73 -5.14
C PRO A 92 -19.71 -3.71 -6.02
N GLU A 93 -18.92 -2.83 -5.40
CA GLU A 93 -18.11 -1.79 -6.06
C GLU A 93 -16.83 -2.35 -6.69
N TYR A 94 -16.44 -3.57 -6.32
CA TYR A 94 -15.29 -4.25 -6.91
C TYR A 94 -15.50 -4.52 -8.41
N PRO A 95 -14.50 -4.28 -9.26
CA PRO A 95 -14.58 -4.52 -10.70
C PRO A 95 -14.84 -6.00 -11.04
N ARG A 96 -16.07 -6.34 -11.43
CA ARG A 96 -16.50 -7.72 -11.78
C ARG A 96 -15.71 -8.34 -12.94
N ASN A 97 -15.15 -7.52 -13.83
CA ASN A 97 -14.31 -7.97 -14.93
C ASN A 97 -12.87 -8.33 -14.50
N ARG A 98 -12.52 -8.15 -13.22
CA ARG A 98 -11.20 -8.47 -12.65
C ARG A 98 -11.30 -9.51 -11.51
N PRO A 99 -11.80 -10.73 -11.75
CA PRO A 99 -12.14 -11.68 -10.70
C PRO A 99 -10.92 -12.40 -10.08
N GLU A 100 -9.72 -12.23 -10.64
CA GLU A 100 -8.52 -12.92 -10.17
C GLU A 100 -7.77 -12.13 -9.10
N ALA A 101 -7.11 -12.89 -8.23
CA ALA A 101 -6.18 -12.41 -7.23
C ALA A 101 -4.81 -13.07 -7.40
N VAL A 102 -3.77 -12.32 -7.03
CA VAL A 102 -2.40 -12.83 -6.87
C VAL A 102 -1.99 -12.65 -5.42
N GLU A 103 -1.50 -13.69 -4.76
CA GLU A 103 -0.97 -13.62 -3.40
C GLU A 103 0.53 -13.91 -3.42
N PHE A 104 1.31 -12.99 -2.87
CA PHE A 104 2.71 -13.20 -2.52
C PHE A 104 2.77 -13.60 -1.04
N LYS A 105 2.99 -14.90 -0.78
CA LYS A 105 3.33 -15.38 0.56
C LYS A 105 4.79 -15.08 0.82
N MET A 106 5.03 -13.98 1.52
CA MET A 106 6.35 -13.50 1.84
C MET A 106 6.95 -14.29 2.99
N VAL A 107 8.22 -14.62 2.80
CA VAL A 107 9.11 -15.28 3.75
C VAL A 107 10.46 -14.56 3.57
N GLY A 108 11.23 -14.38 4.64
CA GLY A 108 12.45 -13.58 4.59
C GLY A 108 12.78 -12.90 5.91
N ASP A 109 13.62 -11.87 5.83
CA ASP A 109 13.94 -11.01 6.97
C ASP A 109 12.69 -10.22 7.39
N GLU A 110 12.24 -10.44 8.62
CA GLU A 110 11.02 -9.85 9.18
C GLU A 110 11.01 -8.32 9.07
N ASN A 111 12.10 -7.65 9.44
CA ASN A 111 12.20 -6.19 9.36
C ASN A 111 12.07 -5.70 7.91
N LYS A 112 12.62 -6.47 6.96
CA LYS A 112 12.54 -6.13 5.53
C LYS A 112 11.17 -6.37 4.94
N ILE A 113 10.50 -7.43 5.37
CA ILE A 113 9.09 -7.67 5.04
C ILE A 113 8.22 -6.53 5.55
N PHE A 114 8.42 -6.11 6.81
CA PHE A 114 7.69 -4.99 7.39
C PHE A 114 7.96 -3.68 6.67
N GLU A 115 9.20 -3.39 6.29
CA GLU A 115 9.57 -2.20 5.51
C GLU A 115 8.78 -2.14 4.19
N VAL A 116 8.61 -3.28 3.51
CA VAL A 116 7.81 -3.40 2.29
C VAL A 116 6.31 -3.25 2.59
N MET A 117 5.77 -4.05 3.52
CA MET A 117 4.34 -4.10 3.83
C MET A 117 3.79 -2.78 4.39
N ASN A 118 4.61 -2.07 5.17
CA ASN A 118 4.25 -0.78 5.77
C ASN A 118 4.52 0.41 4.84
N SER A 119 4.82 0.15 3.56
CA SER A 119 4.91 1.17 2.52
C SER A 119 3.78 1.03 1.50
N PRO A 120 2.56 1.54 1.81
CA PRO A 120 1.39 1.49 0.93
C PRO A 120 1.68 1.93 -0.51
N GLN A 121 2.46 3.01 -0.66
CA GLN A 121 2.85 3.55 -1.95
C GLN A 121 3.70 2.56 -2.76
N PHE A 122 4.68 1.92 -2.10
CA PHE A 122 5.58 0.99 -2.76
C PHE A 122 4.83 -0.25 -3.25
N ILE A 123 4.03 -0.88 -2.38
CA ILE A 123 3.24 -2.06 -2.77
C ILE A 123 2.17 -1.70 -3.81
N ALA A 124 1.61 -0.49 -3.80
CA ALA A 124 0.71 -0.01 -4.85
C ALA A 124 1.41 0.15 -6.21
N ILE A 125 2.67 0.62 -6.23
CA ILE A 125 3.48 0.70 -7.45
C ILE A 125 3.79 -0.69 -8.01
N LEU A 126 4.13 -1.66 -7.15
CA LEU A 126 4.37 -3.03 -7.60
C LEU A 126 3.10 -3.68 -8.14
N ALA A 127 2.00 -3.54 -7.41
CA ALA A 127 0.70 -4.09 -7.79
C ALA A 127 0.18 -3.52 -9.12
N SER A 128 0.36 -2.21 -9.36
CA SER A 128 -0.12 -1.56 -10.58
C SER A 128 0.55 -2.12 -11.85
N GLN A 129 1.81 -2.56 -11.77
CA GLN A 129 2.51 -3.23 -12.87
C GLN A 129 1.81 -4.54 -13.24
N ILE A 130 1.48 -5.36 -12.24
CA ILE A 130 0.76 -6.62 -12.45
C ILE A 130 -0.65 -6.34 -12.98
N MET A 131 -1.39 -5.40 -12.39
CA MET A 131 -2.76 -5.09 -12.83
C MET A 131 -2.84 -4.53 -14.26
N ALA A 132 -1.78 -3.87 -14.73
CA ALA A 132 -1.64 -3.43 -16.12
C ALA A 132 -1.34 -4.60 -17.08
N ALA A 133 -0.49 -5.55 -16.67
CA ALA A 133 -0.12 -6.72 -17.49
C ALA A 133 -1.13 -7.88 -17.40
N CYS A 134 -1.96 -7.92 -16.35
CA CYS A 134 -2.93 -8.96 -16.04
C CYS A 134 -4.34 -8.32 -15.91
N PRO A 135 -5.06 -8.08 -17.02
CA PRO A 135 -6.34 -7.36 -16.98
C PRO A 135 -7.43 -8.03 -16.12
N ARG A 136 -7.32 -9.34 -15.87
CA ARG A 136 -8.25 -10.10 -15.01
C ARG A 136 -7.91 -10.03 -13.52
N VAL A 137 -6.72 -9.55 -13.15
CA VAL A 137 -6.31 -9.40 -11.76
C VAL A 137 -6.82 -8.07 -11.23
N GLY A 138 -7.59 -8.11 -10.15
CA GLY A 138 -8.15 -6.92 -9.50
C GLY A 138 -7.66 -6.71 -8.08
N ILE A 139 -7.03 -7.71 -7.45
CA ILE A 139 -6.44 -7.58 -6.12
C ILE A 139 -5.13 -8.38 -6.02
N ILE A 140 -4.19 -7.82 -5.27
CA ILE A 140 -2.90 -8.43 -4.97
C ILE A 140 -2.71 -8.42 -3.47
N TYR A 141 -2.42 -9.59 -2.91
CA TYR A 141 -2.22 -9.79 -1.49
C TYR A 141 -0.73 -9.94 -1.19
N TYR A 142 -0.21 -9.08 -0.33
CA TYR A 142 1.10 -9.28 0.30
C TYR A 142 0.86 -9.88 1.68
N ARG A 143 1.21 -11.15 1.87
CA ARG A 143 0.92 -11.89 3.11
C ARG A 143 2.21 -12.23 3.84
N TYR A 144 2.22 -12.04 5.16
CA TYR A 144 3.27 -12.51 6.05
C TYR A 144 2.67 -13.18 7.29
N TRP A 145 3.06 -14.44 7.55
CA TRP A 145 2.64 -15.32 8.64
C TRP A 145 1.58 -14.77 9.62
N TYR A 146 2.02 -14.08 10.67
CA TYR A 146 1.22 -13.67 11.83
C TYR A 146 0.52 -12.32 11.66
N GLU A 147 1.00 -11.49 10.72
CA GLU A 147 0.54 -10.11 10.52
C GLU A 147 -0.62 -10.01 9.53
N GLY A 148 -0.97 -11.12 8.89
CA GLY A 148 -2.10 -11.20 7.97
C GLY A 148 -1.77 -10.67 6.58
N TYR A 149 -2.74 -9.96 5.98
CA TYR A 149 -2.72 -9.56 4.58
C TYR A 149 -2.65 -8.04 4.45
N ARG A 150 -1.79 -7.55 3.55
CA ARG A 150 -1.86 -6.18 3.02
C ARG A 150 -2.38 -6.25 1.58
N PRO A 151 -3.69 -6.06 1.36
CA PRO A 151 -4.26 -6.06 0.03
C PRO A 151 -3.98 -4.74 -0.69
N VAL A 152 -3.74 -4.85 -2.00
CA VAL A 152 -3.76 -3.74 -2.95
C VAL A 152 -4.75 -4.09 -4.03
N ALA A 153 -5.71 -3.22 -4.28
CA ALA A 153 -6.73 -3.51 -5.29
C ALA A 153 -6.91 -2.41 -6.33
N TYR A 154 -7.52 -2.81 -7.43
CA TYR A 154 -7.91 -1.98 -8.55
C TYR A 154 -9.23 -1.28 -8.24
N PHE A 155 -9.28 0.01 -8.53
CA PHE A 155 -10.48 0.85 -8.39
C PHE A 155 -11.02 1.25 -9.76
N SER A 156 -12.33 1.47 -9.84
CA SER A 156 -13.03 1.83 -11.08
C SER A 156 -12.51 3.12 -11.73
N ASP A 157 -11.84 3.98 -10.97
CA ASP A 157 -11.16 5.16 -11.47
C ASP A 157 -9.84 4.87 -12.21
N GLY A 158 -9.39 3.60 -12.27
CA GLY A 158 -8.17 3.18 -12.93
C GLY A 158 -6.91 3.27 -12.07
N THR A 159 -7.06 3.28 -10.75
CA THR A 159 -5.93 3.32 -9.81
C THR A 159 -5.78 2.01 -9.02
N ALA A 160 -4.56 1.74 -8.56
CA ALA A 160 -4.21 0.70 -7.61
C ALA A 160 -3.97 1.37 -6.26
N ARG A 161 -4.58 0.85 -5.20
CA ARG A 161 -4.51 1.45 -3.87
C ARG A 161 -4.44 0.37 -2.80
N ALA A 162 -3.50 0.52 -1.87
CA ALA A 162 -3.37 -0.36 -0.71
C ALA A 162 -4.45 0.01 0.32
N PHE A 163 -5.11 -0.99 0.90
CA PHE A 163 -6.14 -0.77 1.91
C PHE A 163 -6.08 -1.89 2.96
N THR A 164 -6.98 -1.88 3.93
CA THR A 164 -7.13 -2.97 4.89
C THR A 164 -8.59 -3.39 4.94
N TRP A 165 -8.83 -4.67 5.23
CA TRP A 165 -10.17 -5.13 5.56
C TRP A 165 -10.55 -4.55 6.91
N VAL A 166 -11.80 -4.11 7.05
CA VAL A 166 -12.33 -3.75 8.36
C VAL A 166 -12.89 -5.00 9.03
N TYR A 167 -13.04 -4.95 10.36
CA TYR A 167 -13.63 -6.06 11.11
C TYR A 167 -15.13 -6.20 10.82
N PHE A 168 -15.68 -7.38 11.11
CA PHE A 168 -17.07 -7.71 10.78
C PHE A 168 -18.12 -6.93 11.59
N ASP A 169 -17.70 -6.33 12.70
CA ASP A 169 -18.52 -5.47 13.54
C ASP A 169 -18.41 -3.99 13.13
N ASP A 170 -17.58 -3.67 12.15
CA ASP A 170 -17.40 -2.34 11.63
C ASP A 170 -18.55 -1.98 10.65
N PRO A 171 -19.25 -0.86 10.81
CA PRO A 171 -20.32 -0.44 9.89
C PRO A 171 -19.84 -0.26 8.44
N ARG A 172 -18.53 -0.24 8.21
CA ARG A 172 -17.88 -0.11 6.90
C ARG A 172 -17.52 -1.47 6.27
N GLU A 173 -17.86 -2.61 6.88
CA GLU A 173 -17.47 -3.97 6.45
C GLU A 173 -17.59 -4.22 4.95
N ASN A 174 -18.63 -3.70 4.29
CA ASN A 174 -18.89 -3.92 2.88
C ASN A 174 -18.61 -2.68 2.00
N GLN A 175 -17.95 -1.66 2.53
CA GLN A 175 -17.53 -0.49 1.78
C GLN A 175 -16.18 -0.76 1.12
N TRP A 176 -16.16 -0.81 -0.22
CA TRP A 176 -14.96 -1.18 -0.95
C TRP A 176 -13.88 -0.11 -0.82
N GLY A 177 -12.67 -0.54 -0.47
CA GLY A 177 -11.52 0.35 -0.40
C GLY A 177 -11.58 1.36 0.72
N TYR A 178 -12.19 1.00 1.85
CA TYR A 178 -12.01 1.78 3.06
C TYR A 178 -10.52 1.76 3.47
N TYR A 179 -9.87 2.92 3.39
CA TYR A 179 -8.53 3.11 3.93
C TYR A 179 -8.64 3.28 5.44
N TYR A 180 -8.06 2.37 6.22
CA TYR A 180 -7.60 2.81 7.53
C TYR A 180 -6.47 3.81 7.27
N SER A 181 -6.74 5.09 7.52
CA SER A 181 -5.69 5.92 8.11
C SER A 181 -5.36 5.26 9.45
N PRO A 182 -4.09 4.93 9.75
CA PRO A 182 -3.73 4.57 11.11
C PRO A 182 -4.09 5.68 12.10
#